data_AF-A0A2K8YZK3-F1
#
_entry.id   AF-A0A2K8YZK3-F1
#
_cell.length_a   1.000
_cell.length_b   1.000
_cell.length_c   1.000
_cell.angle_alpha   90.00
_cell.angle_beta   90.00
_cell.angle_gamma   90.00
#
_symmetry.space_group_name_H-M   'P 1'
#
loop_
_entity.id
_entity.type
_entity.pdbx_description
1 polymer ?
#
loop_
_entity_poly.entity_id
_entity_poly.type
_entity_poly.pdbx_seq_one_letter_code
_entity_poly.pdbx_strand_id
1 'polypeptide(L)'
;MRLIAYCCLFLIILLSDGCRQTKPVVAQKPAARPNRPVAVVPPKPKPVVVRPATPKPLTPKVVIAPVPSDTIPYDEIIDLTPAPPKREFRAVWIATVTNIDWPSKKGLPVADQQREILAMFDQHQQMGLNAVVVQVRSAADAFYARGSEPWSEWLTGQQGLAPEPFYDPLEFMIEEAHQRGLEFHAWFNLDRAAFSKTASIAPTNIVNRKPEWMLNYGGKKLFNLGIPAVRSYIAGIVANVVREYDVDGIHFDDYFYPYAEPGQVLRDDSTYKATFNGMNKADWRRDNVTKLVTELRDSIRANKPWVKFGISPFGIWKNKSNDPEGSATNGGQSYYEIYADTRKWVREGLIDYIVPQVYFSSEFSRVPYKTLVEWWTRNCGDNCHLYIGHGAYRVGRGSERDPGWWRPTEFPSQMRYNRQQQAVKGSVFFSAKNLQTNPLSIRDSLQTNFYRHPALVPTMKWLDSIPPLPPRDLKAAIVPEGIELFWQQSADAADGDGANSYVIYRFEGRRPRLLTNDPRFILGQCMGESATRFVDKTADPQKKYVYVVTALDRLQNESREVVIKVH
;
A
#
# COMPACT_ATOMS: atom_id res chain seq x y z
N MET A 1 15.90 -52.84 29.50
CA MET A 1 15.23 -53.92 28.73
C MET A 1 14.13 -53.26 27.90
N ARG A 2 14.21 -53.33 26.55
CA ARG A 2 13.27 -54.04 25.64
C ARG A 2 11.89 -53.36 25.52
N LEU A 3 11.28 -53.10 24.35
CA LEU A 3 11.52 -53.56 22.96
C LEU A 3 10.85 -52.51 21.98
N ILE A 4 11.51 -51.99 20.93
CA ILE A 4 11.34 -52.28 19.47
C ILE A 4 9.86 -52.13 18.97
N ALA A 5 9.42 -51.21 18.09
CA ALA A 5 9.85 -50.62 16.79
C ALA A 5 9.08 -51.17 15.55
N TYR A 6 9.22 -50.44 14.41
CA TYR A 6 8.74 -50.67 13.02
C TYR A 6 7.37 -50.10 12.58
N CYS A 7 7.17 -49.57 11.35
CA CYS A 7 8.10 -49.10 10.28
C CYS A 7 7.41 -48.19 9.20
N CYS A 8 8.17 -47.77 8.18
CA CYS A 8 7.80 -47.33 6.81
C CYS A 8 7.20 -45.90 6.57
N LEU A 9 7.50 -45.16 5.48
CA LEU A 9 8.66 -45.09 4.53
C LEU A 9 8.55 -43.81 3.63
N PHE A 10 9.58 -43.51 2.79
CA PHE A 10 9.65 -42.56 1.63
C PHE A 10 10.21 -41.09 1.75
N LEU A 11 11.51 -40.93 1.47
CA LEU A 11 12.20 -40.24 0.32
C LEU A 11 11.92 -38.76 -0.16
N ILE A 12 13.05 -38.03 -0.34
CA ILE A 12 13.41 -36.96 -1.34
C ILE A 12 13.35 -35.43 -1.00
N ILE A 13 14.56 -34.86 -0.80
CA ILE A 13 15.20 -33.60 -1.30
C ILE A 13 14.35 -32.45 -1.91
N LEU A 14 14.47 -31.21 -1.37
CA LEU A 14 14.98 -29.98 -2.05
C LEU A 14 14.95 -28.70 -1.17
N LEU A 15 15.68 -27.66 -1.61
CA LEU A 15 15.82 -26.32 -1.00
C LEU A 15 15.31 -25.21 -1.94
N SER A 16 14.83 -24.12 -1.34
CA SER A 16 14.71 -22.74 -1.87
C SER A 16 13.98 -22.49 -3.19
N ASP A 17 12.83 -21.79 -3.11
CA ASP A 17 12.21 -21.10 -4.23
C ASP A 17 11.77 -19.67 -3.84
N GLY A 18 12.12 -18.68 -4.66
CA GLY A 18 11.92 -17.25 -4.42
C GLY A 18 10.54 -16.71 -4.84
N CYS A 19 9.58 -17.59 -5.08
CA CYS A 19 8.17 -17.28 -5.31
C CYS A 19 7.32 -18.34 -4.60
N ARG A 20 6.60 -17.93 -3.53
CA ARG A 20 5.69 -18.70 -2.64
C ARG A 20 5.62 -20.24 -2.77
N GLN A 21 6.13 -20.97 -1.75
CA GLN A 21 5.37 -21.80 -0.77
C GLN A 21 6.34 -22.49 0.27
N THR A 22 5.86 -23.15 1.33
CA THR A 22 6.55 -23.36 2.65
C THR A 22 6.96 -24.83 3.02
N LYS A 23 7.78 -25.19 4.04
CA LYS A 23 8.37 -24.43 5.20
C LYS A 23 9.86 -24.70 5.61
N PRO A 24 10.32 -25.67 6.48
CA PRO A 24 11.49 -25.40 7.35
C PRO A 24 12.71 -26.38 7.26
N VAL A 25 13.93 -25.91 7.58
CA VAL A 25 15.19 -26.73 7.63
C VAL A 25 16.22 -26.22 8.66
N VAL A 26 16.90 -27.14 9.38
CA VAL A 26 18.26 -27.04 9.99
C VAL A 26 18.84 -28.49 9.97
N ALA A 27 20.12 -28.87 9.73
CA ALA A 27 21.41 -28.23 10.01
C ALA A 27 22.62 -28.67 9.10
N GLN A 28 23.60 -27.74 8.96
CA GLN A 28 25.09 -27.87 8.91
C GLN A 28 25.88 -28.84 7.98
N LYS A 29 26.64 -28.22 7.04
CA LYS A 29 28.14 -28.17 6.85
C LYS A 29 29.03 -29.44 7.02
N PRO A 30 30.10 -29.62 6.20
CA PRO A 30 31.34 -28.81 6.33
C PRO A 30 32.10 -28.42 5.03
N ALA A 31 33.34 -27.92 5.17
CA ALA A 31 34.22 -27.20 4.21
C ALA A 31 35.05 -28.14 3.26
N ALA A 32 35.93 -27.72 2.31
CA ALA A 32 36.84 -26.55 2.29
C ALA A 32 37.44 -26.12 0.90
N ARG A 33 38.27 -25.07 0.97
CA ARG A 33 39.09 -24.27 0.00
C ARG A 33 40.25 -25.05 -0.72
N PRO A 34 41.14 -24.41 -1.56
CA PRO A 34 41.04 -23.26 -2.51
C PRO A 34 41.73 -23.49 -3.90
N ASN A 35 41.64 -22.49 -4.79
CA ASN A 35 42.31 -22.41 -6.12
C ASN A 35 43.83 -22.13 -6.09
N ARG A 36 44.54 -22.51 -7.18
CA ARG A 36 45.82 -21.91 -7.65
C ARG A 36 46.00 -22.10 -9.19
N PRO A 37 46.96 -21.44 -9.89
CA PRO A 37 46.60 -20.66 -11.08
C PRO A 37 47.24 -21.12 -12.41
N VAL A 38 46.80 -20.44 -13.49
CA VAL A 38 47.20 -20.61 -14.89
C VAL A 38 48.67 -20.27 -15.15
N ALA A 39 49.32 -21.01 -16.06
CA ALA A 39 50.62 -20.68 -16.65
C ALA A 39 50.52 -20.50 -18.17
N VAL A 40 51.24 -19.52 -18.72
CA VAL A 40 51.30 -19.17 -20.15
C VAL A 40 52.61 -19.69 -20.76
N VAL A 41 52.58 -20.19 -22.00
CA VAL A 41 53.77 -20.66 -22.73
C VAL A 41 53.82 -20.04 -24.14
N PRO A 42 55.01 -19.67 -24.69
CA PRO A 42 55.12 -18.82 -25.90
C PRO A 42 55.01 -19.57 -27.25
N PRO A 43 54.89 -18.86 -28.38
CA PRO A 43 54.59 -19.45 -29.68
C PRO A 43 55.80 -20.10 -30.39
N LYS A 44 55.52 -21.00 -31.34
CA LYS A 44 56.52 -21.60 -32.26
C LYS A 44 56.21 -21.30 -33.75
N PRO A 45 57.21 -21.37 -34.65
CA PRO A 45 57.15 -20.68 -35.96
C PRO A 45 56.45 -21.46 -37.08
N LYS A 46 56.10 -20.73 -38.16
CA LYS A 46 55.45 -21.24 -39.38
C LYS A 46 56.41 -21.95 -40.34
N PRO A 47 56.00 -23.07 -40.96
CA PRO A 47 56.45 -23.51 -42.29
C PRO A 47 55.51 -23.03 -43.41
N VAL A 48 55.96 -23.10 -44.67
CA VAL A 48 55.36 -22.42 -45.84
C VAL A 48 55.15 -23.39 -47.02
N VAL A 49 53.93 -23.39 -47.57
CA VAL A 49 53.52 -23.79 -48.96
C VAL A 49 53.63 -25.26 -49.39
N VAL A 50 52.51 -25.83 -49.90
CA VAL A 50 52.24 -26.18 -51.32
C VAL A 50 50.70 -26.23 -51.51
N ARG A 51 50.19 -25.81 -52.69
CA ARG A 51 48.76 -25.93 -53.10
C ARG A 51 48.52 -27.15 -53.99
N PRO A 52 47.33 -27.77 -53.90
CA PRO A 52 46.56 -28.14 -55.10
C PRO A 52 45.20 -27.40 -55.18
N ALA A 53 44.56 -27.40 -56.35
CA ALA A 53 43.35 -26.63 -56.64
C ALA A 53 42.04 -27.38 -56.31
N THR A 54 40.98 -26.64 -55.98
CA THR A 54 39.60 -27.12 -55.73
C THR A 54 38.57 -26.02 -56.10
N PRO A 55 37.26 -26.33 -56.26
CA PRO A 55 36.43 -25.69 -57.30
C PRO A 55 35.79 -24.34 -56.96
N LYS A 56 35.18 -23.72 -58.00
CA LYS A 56 34.43 -22.44 -57.94
C LYS A 56 33.36 -22.42 -56.83
N PRO A 57 33.32 -21.38 -55.98
CA PRO A 57 32.19 -21.11 -55.11
C PRO A 57 30.95 -20.68 -55.92
N LEU A 58 29.80 -21.28 -55.63
CA LEU A 58 28.49 -20.74 -56.00
C LEU A 58 28.26 -19.46 -55.19
N THR A 59 27.86 -18.38 -55.85
CA THR A 59 27.48 -17.12 -55.19
C THR A 59 26.00 -17.12 -54.80
N PRO A 60 25.63 -17.02 -53.52
CA PRO A 60 24.35 -16.48 -53.13
C PRO A 60 24.39 -14.96 -53.34
N LYS A 61 23.91 -14.50 -54.48
CA LYS A 61 23.36 -13.13 -54.56
C LYS A 61 22.08 -13.13 -53.74
N VAL A 62 22.04 -12.40 -52.62
CA VAL A 62 21.10 -11.29 -52.38
C VAL A 62 21.65 -10.50 -51.18
N VAL A 63 22.01 -9.24 -51.41
CA VAL A 63 22.07 -8.23 -50.33
C VAL A 63 20.64 -7.75 -50.12
N ILE A 64 20.01 -8.08 -48.99
CA ILE A 64 18.72 -7.48 -48.64
C ILE A 64 19.01 -6.11 -48.02
N ALA A 65 18.71 -5.06 -48.78
CA ALA A 65 18.74 -3.68 -48.29
C ALA A 65 17.66 -3.46 -47.20
N PRO A 66 17.77 -2.40 -46.36
CA PRO A 66 16.73 -2.09 -45.39
C PRO A 66 15.42 -1.80 -46.11
N VAL A 67 14.38 -2.57 -45.81
CA VAL A 67 13.02 -2.26 -46.30
C VAL A 67 12.52 -1.03 -45.53
N PRO A 68 11.95 -0.01 -46.19
CA PRO A 68 11.31 1.11 -45.51
C PRO A 68 10.24 0.65 -44.52
N SER A 69 10.11 1.39 -43.42
CA SER A 69 9.08 1.16 -42.42
C SER A 69 7.71 1.59 -42.95
N ASP A 70 6.99 0.67 -43.58
CA ASP A 70 5.56 0.84 -43.85
C ASP A 70 4.74 -0.43 -43.55
N THR A 71 3.70 -0.21 -42.74
CA THR A 71 2.43 -0.95 -42.70
C THR A 71 2.46 -2.47 -42.95
N ILE A 72 2.83 -3.25 -41.93
CA ILE A 72 2.34 -4.63 -41.78
C ILE A 72 1.31 -4.59 -40.64
N PRO A 73 0.08 -5.12 -40.82
CA PRO A 73 -0.92 -5.13 -39.76
C PRO A 73 -0.39 -5.83 -38.52
N TYR A 74 -0.67 -5.25 -37.35
CA TYR A 74 -0.52 -5.95 -36.08
C TYR A 74 -1.48 -7.15 -36.04
N ASP A 75 -1.15 -8.18 -35.27
CA ASP A 75 -2.08 -9.26 -34.92
C ASP A 75 -3.17 -8.66 -33.98
N GLU A 76 -4.14 -7.93 -34.54
CA GLU A 76 -5.06 -7.07 -33.79
C GLU A 76 -6.26 -7.84 -33.20
N ILE A 77 -6.20 -8.10 -31.88
CA ILE A 77 -7.38 -8.41 -31.07
C ILE A 77 -7.85 -7.09 -30.43
N ILE A 78 -8.81 -6.42 -31.07
CA ILE A 78 -9.42 -5.20 -30.53
C ILE A 78 -10.51 -5.58 -29.52
N ASP A 79 -10.18 -5.54 -28.23
CA ASP A 79 -11.20 -5.48 -27.18
C ASP A 79 -11.77 -4.05 -27.12
N LEU A 80 -13.00 -3.90 -27.61
CA LEU A 80 -13.74 -2.63 -27.67
C LEU A 80 -14.15 -2.08 -26.30
N THR A 81 -13.93 -2.83 -25.21
CA THR A 81 -14.16 -2.29 -23.86
C THR A 81 -13.04 -1.32 -23.45
N PRO A 82 -13.38 -0.15 -22.86
CA PRO A 82 -12.38 0.79 -22.37
C PRO A 82 -11.41 0.12 -21.39
N ALA A 83 -10.11 0.32 -21.59
CA ALA A 83 -9.08 -0.27 -20.73
C ALA A 83 -9.28 0.15 -19.26
N PRO A 84 -9.13 -0.77 -18.29
CA PRO A 84 -9.14 -0.41 -16.87
C PRO A 84 -7.95 0.52 -16.55
N PRO A 85 -8.01 1.32 -15.48
CA PRO A 85 -6.87 2.14 -15.07
C PRO A 85 -5.69 1.24 -14.66
N LYS A 86 -4.55 1.34 -15.35
CA LYS A 86 -3.29 0.68 -14.96
C LYS A 86 -2.84 1.08 -13.54
N ARG A 87 -3.14 2.31 -13.13
CA ARG A 87 -2.76 2.87 -11.83
C ARG A 87 -3.98 3.35 -11.06
N GLU A 88 -4.21 2.75 -9.90
CA GLU A 88 -5.36 3.01 -9.04
C GLU A 88 -5.01 2.54 -7.62
N PHE A 89 -5.12 3.39 -6.62
CA PHE A 89 -4.92 2.99 -5.22
C PHE A 89 -6.17 2.26 -4.73
N ARG A 90 -6.02 1.02 -4.26
CA ARG A 90 -7.12 0.12 -3.92
C ARG A 90 -6.86 -0.45 -2.53
N ALA A 91 -7.37 0.23 -1.52
CA ALA A 91 -7.01 -0.03 -0.13
C ALA A 91 -8.21 -0.32 0.76
N VAL A 92 -7.94 -0.82 1.96
CA VAL A 92 -8.95 -1.12 2.98
C VAL A 92 -8.40 -0.80 4.36
N TRP A 93 -9.24 -0.25 5.24
CA TRP A 93 -8.89 -0.07 6.65
C TRP A 93 -9.09 -1.36 7.44
N ILE A 94 -8.09 -1.71 8.26
CA ILE A 94 -8.14 -2.77 9.26
C ILE A 94 -8.00 -2.10 10.63
N ALA A 95 -9.14 -1.88 11.28
CA ALA A 95 -9.24 -1.23 12.57
C ALA A 95 -9.05 -2.22 13.73
N THR A 96 -8.17 -1.86 14.66
CA THR A 96 -7.78 -2.71 15.80
C THR A 96 -8.40 -2.25 17.11
N VAL A 97 -8.75 -0.97 17.23
CA VAL A 97 -9.51 -0.43 18.36
C VAL A 97 -10.81 -1.20 18.54
N THR A 98 -11.11 -1.61 19.77
CA THR A 98 -12.30 -2.44 20.10
C THR A 98 -12.43 -3.74 19.29
N ASN A 99 -11.35 -4.24 18.69
CA ASN A 99 -11.35 -5.46 17.87
C ASN A 99 -12.38 -5.41 16.72
N ILE A 100 -12.49 -4.26 16.03
CA ILE A 100 -13.45 -4.07 14.92
C ILE A 100 -13.20 -5.08 13.79
N ASP A 101 -11.98 -5.09 13.26
CA ASP A 101 -11.54 -5.99 12.19
C ASP A 101 -10.57 -7.05 12.73
N TRP A 102 -9.45 -6.64 13.35
CA TRP A 102 -8.37 -7.54 13.78
C TRP A 102 -7.68 -7.10 15.10
N PRO A 103 -7.22 -8.02 15.96
CA PRO A 103 -7.65 -9.42 16.03
C PRO A 103 -9.13 -9.49 16.37
N SER A 104 -9.82 -10.59 16.06
CA SER A 104 -11.29 -10.69 16.21
C SER A 104 -11.80 -10.53 17.65
N LYS A 105 -10.91 -10.73 18.64
CA LYS A 105 -11.11 -10.43 20.06
C LYS A 105 -9.77 -10.28 20.77
N LYS A 106 -9.77 -9.67 21.97
CA LYS A 106 -8.63 -9.68 22.89
C LYS A 106 -8.26 -11.10 23.31
N GLY A 107 -6.97 -11.34 23.58
CA GLY A 107 -6.49 -12.59 24.19
C GLY A 107 -6.56 -13.81 23.27
N LEU A 108 -6.58 -13.60 21.94
CA LEU A 108 -6.38 -14.70 20.99
C LEU A 108 -4.98 -15.29 21.14
N PRO A 109 -4.81 -16.62 21.02
CA PRO A 109 -3.50 -17.24 20.79
C PRO A 109 -2.79 -16.61 19.59
N VAL A 110 -1.47 -16.46 19.64
CA VAL A 110 -0.69 -15.80 18.58
C VAL A 110 -0.88 -16.47 17.21
N ALA A 111 -0.96 -17.80 17.17
CA ALA A 111 -1.25 -18.54 15.93
C ALA A 111 -2.64 -18.20 15.34
N ASP A 112 -3.62 -17.85 16.17
CA ASP A 112 -4.95 -17.40 15.71
C ASP A 112 -4.88 -15.97 15.18
N GLN A 113 -4.18 -15.06 15.88
CA GLN A 113 -3.95 -13.69 15.43
C GLN A 113 -3.27 -13.66 14.05
N GLN A 114 -2.21 -14.45 13.88
CA GLN A 114 -1.49 -14.62 12.62
C GLN A 114 -2.40 -15.21 11.53
N ARG A 115 -3.14 -16.30 11.82
CA ARG A 115 -4.07 -16.90 10.84
C ARG A 115 -5.14 -15.93 10.38
N GLU A 116 -5.71 -15.12 11.28
CA GLU A 116 -6.74 -14.14 10.93
C GLU A 116 -6.23 -13.08 9.96
N ILE A 117 -5.06 -12.48 10.21
CA ILE A 117 -4.53 -11.42 9.33
C ILE A 117 -4.06 -11.96 7.98
N LEU A 118 -3.46 -13.17 7.95
CA LEU A 118 -3.13 -13.87 6.71
C LEU A 118 -4.37 -14.09 5.84
N ALA A 119 -5.46 -14.58 6.43
CA ALA A 119 -6.72 -14.81 5.72
C ALA A 119 -7.35 -13.50 5.20
N MET A 120 -7.22 -12.39 5.94
CA MET A 120 -7.63 -11.07 5.46
C MET A 120 -6.79 -10.63 4.27
N PHE A 121 -5.46 -10.70 4.35
CA PHE A 121 -4.58 -10.28 3.26
C PHE A 121 -4.73 -11.17 2.01
N ASP A 122 -4.94 -12.49 2.17
CA ASP A 122 -5.26 -13.39 1.06
C ASP A 122 -6.56 -12.98 0.36
N GLN A 123 -7.61 -12.65 1.13
CA GLN A 123 -8.86 -12.13 0.57
C GLN A 123 -8.68 -10.75 -0.08
N HIS A 124 -7.85 -9.87 0.48
CA HIS A 124 -7.57 -8.54 -0.05
C HIS A 124 -6.83 -8.63 -1.40
N GLN A 125 -5.82 -9.50 -1.50
CA GLN A 125 -5.14 -9.80 -2.77
C GLN A 125 -6.13 -10.38 -3.79
N GLN A 126 -6.97 -11.35 -3.40
CA GLN A 126 -8.01 -11.92 -4.27
C GLN A 126 -9.09 -10.90 -4.68
N MET A 127 -9.26 -9.81 -3.94
CA MET A 127 -10.14 -8.69 -4.29
C MET A 127 -9.51 -7.71 -5.29
N GLY A 128 -8.24 -7.90 -5.66
CA GLY A 128 -7.50 -6.96 -6.49
C GLY A 128 -7.15 -5.65 -5.78
N LEU A 129 -7.14 -5.66 -4.44
CA LEU A 129 -6.56 -4.59 -3.63
C LEU A 129 -5.02 -4.62 -3.75
N ASN A 130 -4.39 -3.45 -3.62
CA ASN A 130 -2.93 -3.27 -3.69
C ASN A 130 -2.34 -2.53 -2.49
N ALA A 131 -3.15 -2.25 -1.45
CA ALA A 131 -2.68 -1.68 -0.19
C ALA A 131 -3.59 -2.05 1.00
N VAL A 132 -3.03 -2.01 2.20
CA VAL A 132 -3.75 -2.18 3.48
C VAL A 132 -3.41 -1.03 4.43
N VAL A 133 -4.41 -0.54 5.15
CA VAL A 133 -4.26 0.58 6.09
C VAL A 133 -4.60 0.08 7.49
N VAL A 134 -3.58 -0.35 8.24
CA VAL A 134 -3.74 -1.14 9.46
C VAL A 134 -3.46 -0.30 10.70
N GLN A 135 -4.38 -0.32 11.67
CA GLN A 135 -4.24 0.49 12.89
C GLN A 135 -3.18 -0.09 13.84
N VAL A 136 -1.99 0.51 13.84
CA VAL A 136 -0.84 0.11 14.67
C VAL A 136 -0.77 0.82 16.03
N ARG A 137 -1.54 1.91 16.19
CA ARG A 137 -1.68 2.70 17.42
C ARG A 137 -3.12 3.15 17.61
N SER A 138 -3.76 2.74 18.71
CA SER A 138 -5.18 2.97 18.99
C SER A 138 -5.44 4.03 20.08
N ALA A 139 -4.64 4.03 21.15
CA ALA A 139 -4.79 4.88 22.34
C ALA A 139 -3.47 4.99 23.14
N ALA A 140 -2.44 5.65 22.59
CA ALA A 140 -1.07 5.69 23.13
C ALA A 140 -0.52 4.29 23.50
N ASP A 141 -0.71 3.36 22.57
CA ASP A 141 -0.38 1.95 22.68
C ASP A 141 0.14 1.38 21.36
N ALA A 142 0.87 0.27 21.43
CA ALA A 142 1.58 -0.31 20.29
C ALA A 142 1.09 -1.72 19.94
N PHE A 143 0.92 -1.97 18.64
CA PHE A 143 0.82 -3.31 18.05
C PHE A 143 2.18 -3.77 17.47
N TYR A 144 3.28 -3.31 18.07
CA TYR A 144 4.64 -3.45 17.57
C TYR A 144 5.65 -3.45 18.73
N ALA A 145 6.76 -4.18 18.59
CA ALA A 145 7.70 -4.41 19.70
C ALA A 145 8.77 -3.31 19.85
N ARG A 146 9.24 -2.73 18.74
CA ARG A 146 10.38 -1.79 18.68
C ARG A 146 9.97 -0.35 18.98
N GLY A 147 9.20 -0.13 20.04
CA GLY A 147 8.63 1.16 20.41
C GLY A 147 8.78 1.51 21.89
N SER A 148 8.39 2.73 22.26
CA SER A 148 8.39 3.21 23.66
C SER A 148 6.99 3.28 24.30
N GLU A 149 5.93 3.00 23.51
CA GLU A 149 4.56 2.91 24.00
C GLU A 149 4.24 1.47 24.45
N PRO A 150 3.37 1.29 25.47
CA PRO A 150 3.04 -0.03 25.97
C PRO A 150 2.22 -0.83 24.95
N TRP A 151 2.35 -2.17 24.98
CA TRP A 151 1.53 -3.07 24.17
C TRP A 151 0.03 -2.78 24.28
N SER A 152 -0.68 -2.84 23.15
CA SER A 152 -2.12 -2.62 23.06
C SER A 152 -2.94 -3.61 23.88
N GLU A 153 -3.93 -3.09 24.63
CA GLU A 153 -4.88 -3.95 25.35
C GLU A 153 -5.74 -4.81 24.42
N TRP A 154 -5.89 -4.43 23.14
CA TRP A 154 -6.70 -5.16 22.17
C TRP A 154 -6.03 -6.45 21.67
N LEU A 155 -4.72 -6.63 21.93
CA LEU A 155 -4.00 -7.89 21.68
C LEU A 155 -4.29 -8.93 22.78
N THR A 156 -4.09 -8.58 24.04
CA THR A 156 -4.00 -9.54 25.15
C THR A 156 -5.12 -9.43 26.20
N GLY A 157 -5.84 -8.31 26.24
CA GLY A 157 -6.73 -7.95 27.34
C GLY A 157 -6.15 -6.93 28.33
N GLN A 158 -4.82 -6.76 28.33
CA GLN A 158 -4.10 -5.93 29.29
C GLN A 158 -3.04 -5.07 28.60
N GLN A 159 -3.10 -3.76 28.78
CA GLN A 159 -2.11 -2.86 28.19
C GLN A 159 -0.73 -3.08 28.83
N GLY A 160 0.32 -3.05 28.01
CA GLY A 160 1.70 -3.32 28.42
C GLY A 160 2.09 -4.80 28.45
N LEU A 161 1.14 -5.72 28.30
CA LEU A 161 1.42 -7.16 28.20
C LEU A 161 1.64 -7.56 26.73
N ALA A 162 2.83 -8.11 26.44
CA ALA A 162 3.20 -8.62 25.12
C ALA A 162 2.38 -9.87 24.73
N PRO A 163 2.20 -10.15 23.43
CA PRO A 163 1.66 -11.43 22.97
C PRO A 163 2.60 -12.60 23.34
N GLU A 164 2.03 -13.77 23.65
CA GLU A 164 2.75 -14.99 24.02
C GLU A 164 2.24 -16.20 23.19
N PRO A 165 3.11 -17.00 22.55
CA PRO A 165 4.55 -16.82 22.39
C PRO A 165 4.91 -15.52 21.68
N PHE A 166 6.02 -14.89 22.08
CA PHE A 166 6.43 -13.58 21.55
C PHE A 166 6.48 -13.54 20.01
N TYR A 167 5.87 -12.49 19.45
CA TYR A 167 6.08 -12.03 18.08
C TYR A 167 5.90 -10.51 18.01
N ASP A 168 6.50 -9.87 16.99
CA ASP A 168 6.19 -8.48 16.65
C ASP A 168 5.07 -8.48 15.58
N PRO A 169 3.85 -8.01 15.91
CA PRO A 169 2.75 -8.06 14.97
C PRO A 169 2.95 -7.14 13.76
N LEU A 170 3.59 -5.97 13.92
CA LEU A 170 3.76 -5.03 12.81
C LEU A 170 4.76 -5.55 11.79
N GLU A 171 5.89 -6.10 12.24
CA GLU A 171 6.87 -6.74 11.35
C GLU A 171 6.23 -7.89 10.57
N PHE A 172 5.55 -8.80 11.27
CA PHE A 172 4.83 -9.91 10.64
C PHE A 172 3.79 -9.44 9.61
N MET A 173 3.02 -8.40 9.93
CA MET A 173 2.00 -7.88 9.02
C MET A 173 2.60 -7.17 7.79
N ILE A 174 3.72 -6.48 7.92
CA ILE A 174 4.41 -5.85 6.78
C ILE A 174 4.95 -6.93 5.84
N GLU A 175 5.71 -7.90 6.36
CA GLU A 175 6.28 -8.99 5.56
C GLU A 175 5.21 -9.77 4.78
N GLU A 176 4.09 -10.09 5.44
CA GLU A 176 2.99 -10.85 4.82
C GLU A 176 2.15 -10.00 3.84
N ALA A 177 2.07 -8.68 4.04
CA ALA A 177 1.45 -7.76 3.06
C ALA A 177 2.34 -7.60 1.81
N HIS A 178 3.65 -7.42 1.99
CA HIS A 178 4.62 -7.31 0.89
C HIS A 178 4.71 -8.59 0.05
N GLN A 179 4.70 -9.77 0.69
CA GLN A 179 4.56 -11.07 0.01
C GLN A 179 3.28 -11.19 -0.84
N ARG A 180 2.30 -10.28 -0.66
CA ARG A 180 1.04 -10.19 -1.41
C ARG A 180 0.96 -9.03 -2.40
N GLY A 181 2.02 -8.23 -2.54
CA GLY A 181 1.98 -7.03 -3.36
C GLY A 181 1.00 -5.98 -2.81
N LEU A 182 0.79 -5.98 -1.49
CA LEU A 182 0.01 -5.00 -0.77
C LEU A 182 0.98 -4.01 -0.12
N GLU A 183 0.88 -2.72 -0.46
CA GLU A 183 1.56 -1.66 0.31
C GLU A 183 1.00 -1.62 1.73
N PHE A 184 1.88 -1.51 2.73
CA PHE A 184 1.50 -1.43 4.13
C PHE A 184 1.53 0.01 4.64
N HIS A 185 0.35 0.58 4.88
CA HIS A 185 0.19 1.89 5.50
C HIS A 185 -0.10 1.73 7.00
N ALA A 186 0.85 2.12 7.84
CA ALA A 186 0.68 2.11 9.29
C ALA A 186 -0.24 3.24 9.73
N TRP A 187 -1.41 2.91 10.27
CA TRP A 187 -2.42 3.85 10.74
C TRP A 187 -2.30 4.10 12.24
N PHE A 188 -2.23 5.37 12.59
CA PHE A 188 -2.15 5.87 13.96
C PHE A 188 -3.39 6.71 14.28
N ASN A 189 -3.85 6.66 15.52
CA ASN A 189 -4.68 7.73 16.08
C ASN A 189 -3.77 8.84 16.66
N LEU A 190 -4.02 10.12 16.36
CA LEU A 190 -3.20 11.24 16.88
C LEU A 190 -3.49 11.52 18.36
N ASP A 191 -4.77 11.74 18.66
CA ASP A 191 -5.25 12.43 19.86
C ASP A 191 -5.44 11.51 21.07
N ARG A 192 -5.81 10.25 20.85
CA ARG A 192 -6.23 9.38 21.95
C ARG A 192 -5.05 8.84 22.75
N ALA A 193 -5.05 9.09 24.06
CA ALA A 193 -4.11 8.54 25.02
C ALA A 193 -4.74 7.51 25.99
N ALA A 194 -6.06 7.55 26.18
CA ALA A 194 -6.83 6.48 26.81
C ALA A 194 -8.25 6.41 26.22
N PHE A 195 -8.73 5.21 25.89
CA PHE A 195 -10.00 5.01 25.19
C PHE A 195 -11.24 5.20 26.05
N SER A 196 -11.18 4.88 27.35
CA SER A 196 -12.29 5.06 28.29
C SER A 196 -11.81 5.11 29.74
N LYS A 197 -12.72 5.38 30.68
CA LYS A 197 -12.48 5.34 32.13
C LYS A 197 -12.14 3.94 32.64
N THR A 198 -12.46 2.90 31.89
CA THR A 198 -12.26 1.48 32.24
C THR A 198 -11.23 0.81 31.33
N ALA A 199 -10.47 1.59 30.56
CA ALA A 199 -9.38 1.09 29.73
C ALA A 199 -8.27 0.50 30.61
N SER A 200 -7.56 -0.50 30.08
CA SER A 200 -6.35 -1.01 30.74
C SER A 200 -5.22 -0.01 30.50
N ILE A 201 -4.63 0.56 31.55
CA ILE A 201 -3.56 1.56 31.43
C ILE A 201 -2.31 1.03 32.15
N ALA A 202 -1.25 0.79 31.39
CA ALA A 202 0.03 0.34 31.93
C ALA A 202 0.68 1.44 32.80
N PRO A 203 1.42 1.10 33.88
CA PRO A 203 2.16 2.09 34.67
C PRO A 203 3.16 2.93 33.83
N THR A 204 3.71 2.34 32.77
CA THR A 204 4.63 2.99 31.82
C THR A 204 3.94 3.89 30.78
N ASN A 205 2.61 3.89 30.69
CA ASN A 205 1.88 4.71 29.74
C ASN A 205 2.17 6.22 29.94
N ILE A 206 2.27 6.97 28.85
CA ILE A 206 2.51 8.42 28.85
C ILE A 206 1.46 9.19 29.65
N VAL A 207 0.22 8.69 29.74
CA VAL A 207 -0.86 9.19 30.62
C VAL A 207 -0.43 9.32 32.09
N ASN A 208 0.42 8.41 32.56
CA ASN A 208 0.90 8.36 33.95
C ASN A 208 2.25 9.07 34.11
N ARG A 209 3.12 9.00 33.09
CA ARG A 209 4.43 9.69 33.08
C ARG A 209 4.33 11.20 32.84
N LYS A 210 3.28 11.64 32.15
CA LYS A 210 3.01 13.03 31.74
C LYS A 210 1.52 13.39 31.88
N PRO A 211 0.96 13.35 33.10
CA PRO A 211 -0.44 13.71 33.33
C PRO A 211 -0.75 15.16 32.94
N GLU A 212 0.23 16.06 32.97
CA GLU A 212 0.12 17.46 32.56
C GLU A 212 -0.08 17.65 31.04
N TRP A 213 0.14 16.60 30.24
CA TRP A 213 -0.12 16.60 28.80
C TRP A 213 -1.56 16.20 28.43
N MET A 214 -2.37 15.77 29.40
CA MET A 214 -3.65 15.13 29.16
C MET A 214 -4.85 16.07 29.32
N LEU A 215 -5.77 16.04 28.37
CA LEU A 215 -7.11 16.60 28.49
C LEU A 215 -8.10 15.46 28.82
N ASN A 216 -8.98 15.69 29.81
CA ASN A 216 -10.07 14.77 30.12
C ASN A 216 -11.34 15.21 29.39
N TYR A 217 -11.92 14.32 28.57
CA TYR A 217 -13.10 14.64 27.77
C TYR A 217 -13.90 13.36 27.45
N GLY A 218 -15.21 13.33 27.71
CA GLY A 218 -16.04 12.17 27.34
C GLY A 218 -15.66 10.86 28.04
N GLY A 219 -14.94 10.93 29.16
CA GLY A 219 -14.33 9.76 29.81
C GLY A 219 -13.07 9.20 29.13
N LYS A 220 -12.58 9.85 28.08
CA LYS A 220 -11.29 9.58 27.43
C LYS A 220 -10.20 10.46 28.02
N LYS A 221 -8.94 10.09 27.80
CA LYS A 221 -7.79 11.01 27.92
C LYS A 221 -7.22 11.29 26.53
N LEU A 222 -7.03 12.57 26.24
CA LEU A 222 -6.67 13.11 24.94
C LEU A 222 -5.38 13.93 25.05
N PHE A 223 -4.60 13.99 23.98
CA PHE A 223 -3.33 14.71 23.94
C PHE A 223 -3.58 16.22 23.80
N ASN A 224 -3.00 17.04 24.67
CA ASN A 224 -3.09 18.48 24.56
C ASN A 224 -2.16 19.01 23.45
N LEU A 225 -2.65 19.03 22.20
CA LEU A 225 -1.89 19.45 21.01
C LEU A 225 -1.36 20.90 21.08
N GLY A 226 -1.89 21.72 21.99
CA GLY A 226 -1.38 23.06 22.30
C GLY A 226 -0.01 23.07 22.97
N ILE A 227 0.45 21.95 23.52
CA ILE A 227 1.76 21.80 24.14
C ILE A 227 2.77 21.34 23.07
N PRO A 228 3.85 22.10 22.76
CA PRO A 228 4.82 21.69 21.75
C PRO A 228 5.43 20.29 21.99
N ALA A 229 5.80 19.99 23.24
CA ALA A 229 6.37 18.69 23.60
C ALA A 229 5.42 17.50 23.34
N VAL A 230 4.11 17.71 23.33
CA VAL A 230 3.12 16.68 22.96
C VAL A 230 3.16 16.38 21.47
N ARG A 231 3.25 17.41 20.62
CA ARG A 231 3.35 17.23 19.17
C ARG A 231 4.63 16.53 18.78
N SER A 232 5.76 16.97 19.34
CA SER A 232 7.06 16.37 19.07
C SER A 232 7.18 14.95 19.65
N TYR A 233 6.46 14.62 20.73
CA TYR A 233 6.30 13.23 21.19
C TYR A 233 5.58 12.36 20.15
N ILE A 234 4.42 12.82 19.64
CA ILE A 234 3.65 12.08 18.62
C ILE A 234 4.48 11.90 17.33
N ALA A 235 5.16 12.96 16.87
CA ALA A 235 6.07 12.90 15.73
C ALA A 235 7.25 11.93 15.96
N GLY A 236 7.79 11.88 17.18
CA GLY A 236 8.84 10.93 17.58
C GLY A 236 8.39 9.46 17.59
N ILE A 237 7.13 9.17 17.95
CA ILE A 237 6.56 7.82 17.84
C ILE A 237 6.48 7.39 16.36
N VAL A 238 6.06 8.29 15.47
CA VAL A 238 6.04 8.01 14.02
C VAL A 238 7.46 7.88 13.46
N ALA A 239 8.39 8.74 13.86
CA ALA A 239 9.81 8.63 13.47
C ALA A 239 10.40 7.26 13.82
N ASN A 240 10.09 6.76 15.02
CA ASN A 240 10.47 5.44 15.47
C ASN A 240 9.90 4.34 14.56
N VAL A 241 8.60 4.36 14.24
CA VAL A 241 8.02 3.34 13.35
C VAL A 241 8.59 3.41 11.93
N VAL A 242 8.72 4.61 11.33
CA VAL A 242 9.31 4.78 9.99
C VAL A 242 10.74 4.23 9.93
N ARG A 243 11.54 4.42 10.98
CA ARG A 243 12.93 3.97 11.05
C ARG A 243 13.07 2.46 11.32
N GLU A 244 12.22 1.89 12.19
CA GLU A 244 12.33 0.50 12.66
C GLU A 244 11.56 -0.53 11.82
N TYR A 245 10.65 -0.07 10.94
CA TYR A 245 9.77 -0.93 10.15
C TYR A 245 9.71 -0.51 8.69
N ASP A 246 9.46 -1.48 7.80
CA ASP A 246 9.42 -1.24 6.36
C ASP A 246 8.02 -0.88 5.85
N VAL A 247 7.45 0.17 6.43
CA VAL A 247 6.15 0.72 6.02
C VAL A 247 6.26 1.48 4.71
N ASP A 248 5.25 1.37 3.83
CA ASP A 248 5.18 2.15 2.58
C ASP A 248 4.47 3.50 2.78
N GLY A 249 3.71 3.63 3.87
CA GLY A 249 3.08 4.89 4.24
C GLY A 249 2.71 5.02 5.73
N ILE A 250 2.52 6.26 6.15
CA ILE A 250 1.95 6.64 7.45
C ILE A 250 0.58 7.25 7.22
N HIS A 251 -0.40 6.75 7.97
CA HIS A 251 -1.79 7.16 7.85
C HIS A 251 -2.37 7.67 9.17
N PHE A 252 -3.23 8.68 9.08
CA PHE A 252 -4.08 9.13 10.19
C PHE A 252 -5.53 9.19 9.78
N ASP A 253 -6.41 8.98 10.76
CA ASP A 253 -7.86 9.08 10.65
C ASP A 253 -8.35 10.52 10.95
N ASP A 254 -9.59 10.65 11.40
CA ASP A 254 -10.31 11.90 11.61
C ASP A 254 -10.25 12.45 13.05
N TYR A 255 -9.52 11.82 13.97
CA TYR A 255 -9.45 12.24 15.37
C TYR A 255 -8.32 13.24 15.62
N PHE A 256 -8.66 14.54 15.63
CA PHE A 256 -7.74 15.65 15.93
C PHE A 256 -8.05 16.27 17.29
N TYR A 257 -8.96 17.23 17.35
CA TYR A 257 -9.65 17.59 18.58
C TYR A 257 -10.94 16.74 18.69
N PRO A 258 -11.49 16.51 19.89
CA PRO A 258 -12.63 15.64 20.05
C PRO A 258 -13.91 16.25 19.47
N TYR A 259 -14.71 15.37 18.86
CA TYR A 259 -16.12 15.58 18.54
C TYR A 259 -16.89 16.18 19.72
N ALA A 260 -17.82 17.09 19.45
CA ALA A 260 -18.67 17.69 20.47
C ALA A 260 -19.58 16.64 21.15
N GLU A 261 -19.34 16.39 22.44
CA GLU A 261 -20.17 15.52 23.28
C GLU A 261 -21.06 16.37 24.23
N PRO A 262 -22.36 16.06 24.38
CA PRO A 262 -23.26 16.82 25.25
C PRO A 262 -22.74 16.98 26.69
N GLY A 263 -22.73 18.22 27.18
CA GLY A 263 -22.25 18.56 28.52
C GLY A 263 -20.73 18.45 28.72
N GLN A 264 -19.94 18.08 27.70
CA GLN A 264 -18.48 18.06 27.78
C GLN A 264 -17.90 19.42 27.35
N VAL A 265 -16.90 19.90 28.08
CA VAL A 265 -16.13 21.11 27.76
C VAL A 265 -14.66 20.74 27.72
N LEU A 266 -13.99 21.00 26.60
CA LEU A 266 -12.56 20.76 26.47
C LEU A 266 -11.78 21.84 27.22
N ARG A 267 -11.07 21.43 28.28
CA ARG A 267 -10.39 22.32 29.25
C ARG A 267 -8.92 22.58 28.90
N ASP A 268 -8.68 23.14 27.72
CA ASP A 268 -7.37 23.56 27.22
C ASP A 268 -7.08 25.07 27.45
N ASP A 269 -7.90 25.74 28.26
CA ASP A 269 -7.86 27.20 28.49
C ASP A 269 -6.53 27.71 29.08
N SER A 270 -5.87 26.93 29.94
CA SER A 270 -4.56 27.27 30.50
C SER A 270 -3.48 27.27 29.41
N THR A 271 -3.45 26.22 28.58
CA THR A 271 -2.52 26.08 27.45
C THR A 271 -2.79 27.14 26.39
N TYR A 272 -4.06 27.44 26.09
CA TYR A 272 -4.44 28.54 25.21
C TYR A 272 -3.89 29.88 25.75
N LYS A 273 -4.17 30.26 27.00
CA LYS A 273 -3.63 31.49 27.60
C LYS A 273 -2.11 31.59 27.54
N ALA A 274 -1.40 30.47 27.66
CA ALA A 274 0.06 30.42 27.60
C ALA A 274 0.64 30.45 26.17
N THR A 275 -0.13 30.09 25.13
CA THR A 275 0.42 29.83 23.77
C THR A 275 -0.41 30.41 22.61
N PHE A 276 -1.47 31.18 22.88
CA PHE A 276 -2.39 31.69 21.84
C PHE A 276 -1.73 32.57 20.76
N ASN A 277 -0.62 33.24 21.08
CA ASN A 277 0.15 34.06 20.15
C ASN A 277 -0.70 35.05 19.33
N GLY A 278 -1.65 35.74 19.98
CA GLY A 278 -2.58 36.68 19.35
C GLY A 278 -3.77 36.06 18.61
N MET A 279 -3.81 34.74 18.40
CA MET A 279 -4.91 34.05 17.74
C MET A 279 -6.13 33.91 18.66
N ASN A 280 -7.34 33.88 18.08
CA ASN A 280 -8.51 33.39 18.80
C ASN A 280 -8.39 31.86 19.05
N LYS A 281 -9.20 31.33 19.97
CA LYS A 281 -9.10 29.93 20.41
C LYS A 281 -9.33 28.91 19.30
N ALA A 282 -10.17 29.21 18.30
CA ALA A 282 -10.44 28.28 17.21
C ALA A 282 -9.29 28.24 16.19
N ASP A 283 -8.70 29.38 15.86
CA ASP A 283 -7.52 29.44 14.99
C ASP A 283 -6.29 28.85 15.67
N TRP A 284 -6.09 29.12 16.96
CA TRP A 284 -5.02 28.48 17.75
C TRP A 284 -5.13 26.94 17.74
N ARG A 285 -6.34 26.37 17.88
CA ARG A 285 -6.54 24.91 17.76
C ARG A 285 -6.16 24.39 16.36
N ARG A 286 -6.62 25.06 15.29
CA ARG A 286 -6.25 24.70 13.89
C ARG A 286 -4.75 24.80 13.62
N ASP A 287 -4.11 25.83 14.15
CA ASP A 287 -2.67 26.04 14.05
C ASP A 287 -1.87 24.94 14.78
N ASN A 288 -2.30 24.51 15.97
CA ASN A 288 -1.69 23.38 16.68
C ASN A 288 -1.79 22.06 15.91
N VAL A 289 -2.95 21.76 15.31
CA VAL A 289 -3.07 20.57 14.45
C VAL A 289 -2.16 20.70 13.23
N THR A 290 -2.16 21.86 12.57
CA THR A 290 -1.33 22.09 11.38
C THR A 290 0.17 21.96 11.70
N LYS A 291 0.62 22.47 12.86
CA LYS A 291 1.99 22.28 13.35
C LYS A 291 2.32 20.80 13.56
N LEU A 292 1.41 20.01 14.12
CA LEU A 292 1.60 18.56 14.26
C LEU A 292 1.73 17.87 12.90
N VAL A 293 0.86 18.21 11.94
CA VAL A 293 0.93 17.67 10.56
C VAL A 293 2.27 18.05 9.89
N THR A 294 2.77 19.26 10.10
CA THR A 294 4.10 19.68 9.62
C THR A 294 5.24 18.92 10.31
N GLU A 295 5.24 18.83 11.64
CA GLU A 295 6.24 18.07 12.43
C GLU A 295 6.27 16.58 12.00
N LEU A 296 5.11 16.00 11.69
CA LEU A 296 4.98 14.63 11.18
C LEU A 296 5.58 14.47 9.77
N ARG A 297 5.19 15.32 8.82
CA ARG A 297 5.72 15.31 7.44
C ARG A 297 7.24 15.39 7.43
N ASP A 298 7.78 16.36 8.16
CA ASP A 298 9.21 16.65 8.18
C ASP A 298 9.97 15.49 8.83
N SER A 299 9.42 14.90 9.90
CA SER A 299 9.95 13.71 10.56
C SER A 299 9.95 12.48 9.64
N ILE A 300 8.88 12.22 8.90
CA ILE A 300 8.80 11.08 7.95
C ILE A 300 9.87 11.24 6.87
N ARG A 301 9.89 12.39 6.19
CA ARG A 301 10.82 12.68 5.10
C ARG A 301 12.29 12.66 5.52
N ALA A 302 12.59 13.05 6.76
CA ALA A 302 13.95 12.99 7.32
C ALA A 302 14.44 11.56 7.64
N ASN A 303 13.54 10.58 7.77
CA ASN A 303 13.89 9.18 8.07
C ASN A 303 13.85 8.28 6.82
N LYS A 304 12.79 8.36 6.02
CA LYS A 304 12.62 7.63 4.75
C LYS A 304 11.80 8.48 3.77
N PRO A 305 12.40 9.17 2.79
CA PRO A 305 11.69 10.14 1.93
C PRO A 305 10.65 9.50 0.99
N TRP A 306 10.73 8.19 0.73
CA TRP A 306 9.75 7.44 -0.05
C TRP A 306 8.48 7.04 0.72
N VAL A 307 8.46 7.20 2.05
CA VAL A 307 7.30 6.81 2.88
C VAL A 307 6.20 7.86 2.76
N LYS A 308 5.04 7.44 2.24
CA LYS A 308 3.93 8.31 1.87
C LYS A 308 3.18 8.79 3.12
N PHE A 309 2.94 10.09 3.26
CA PHE A 309 2.17 10.64 4.39
C PHE A 309 0.74 11.01 3.96
N GLY A 310 -0.29 10.51 4.65
CA GLY A 310 -1.66 10.90 4.32
C GLY A 310 -2.69 10.76 5.42
N ILE A 311 -3.83 11.42 5.22
CA ILE A 311 -4.84 11.67 6.24
C ILE A 311 -6.25 11.39 5.71
N SER A 312 -7.11 10.77 6.54
CA SER A 312 -8.52 10.45 6.27
C SER A 312 -9.47 11.29 7.14
N PRO A 313 -9.76 12.55 6.77
CA PRO A 313 -10.62 13.42 7.56
C PRO A 313 -12.11 13.21 7.24
N PHE A 314 -12.99 13.93 7.95
CA PHE A 314 -14.40 14.06 7.54
C PHE A 314 -14.51 14.39 6.06
N GLY A 315 -15.53 13.85 5.39
CA GLY A 315 -15.81 14.21 4.01
C GLY A 315 -16.02 15.71 3.78
N ILE A 316 -16.49 16.49 4.76
CA ILE A 316 -16.74 17.94 4.61
C ILE A 316 -15.69 18.76 5.37
N TRP A 317 -14.98 19.64 4.64
CA TRP A 317 -14.13 20.67 5.23
C TRP A 317 -14.95 21.81 5.84
N LYS A 318 -15.76 22.47 5.00
CA LYS A 318 -16.75 23.50 5.35
C LYS A 318 -17.99 23.37 4.46
N ASN A 319 -19.16 23.74 4.96
CA ASN A 319 -20.38 23.93 4.19
C ASN A 319 -20.39 25.31 3.53
N LYS A 320 -20.97 25.43 2.34
CA LYS A 320 -21.09 26.69 1.57
C LYS A 320 -21.85 27.79 2.32
N SER A 321 -22.72 27.42 3.25
CA SER A 321 -23.46 28.34 4.13
C SER A 321 -22.60 28.99 5.22
N ASN A 322 -21.44 28.40 5.56
CA ASN A 322 -20.50 28.94 6.53
C ASN A 322 -19.30 29.65 5.89
N ASP A 323 -18.95 29.27 4.66
CA ASP A 323 -17.84 29.83 3.89
C ASP A 323 -18.13 29.65 2.39
N PRO A 324 -18.06 30.69 1.53
CA PRO A 324 -18.41 30.59 0.12
C PRO A 324 -17.55 29.60 -0.68
N GLU A 325 -16.35 29.25 -0.20
CA GLU A 325 -15.49 28.22 -0.80
C GLU A 325 -15.82 26.80 -0.33
N GLY A 326 -16.74 26.63 0.63
CA GLY A 326 -17.19 25.33 1.15
C GLY A 326 -18.00 24.49 0.15
N SER A 327 -18.18 23.20 0.47
CA SER A 327 -19.01 22.29 -0.34
C SER A 327 -20.49 22.63 -0.24
N ALA A 328 -21.26 22.38 -1.30
CA ALA A 328 -22.72 22.59 -1.33
C ALA A 328 -23.44 21.49 -0.53
N THR A 329 -23.19 21.48 0.77
CA THR A 329 -23.58 20.45 1.75
C THR A 329 -24.10 21.11 3.02
N ASN A 330 -24.72 20.30 3.88
CA ASN A 330 -25.23 20.69 5.19
C ASN A 330 -24.98 19.55 6.19
N GLY A 331 -23.70 19.26 6.46
CA GLY A 331 -23.24 18.23 7.41
C GLY A 331 -22.25 18.76 8.44
N GLY A 332 -21.67 17.87 9.25
CA GLY A 332 -20.61 18.24 10.20
C GLY A 332 -19.30 18.62 9.48
N GLN A 333 -18.53 19.55 10.04
CA GLN A 333 -17.43 20.24 9.34
C GLN A 333 -16.09 20.08 10.03
N SER A 334 -15.09 19.53 9.32
CA SER A 334 -13.75 19.26 9.88
C SER A 334 -13.09 20.54 10.44
N TYR A 335 -13.27 21.67 9.76
CA TYR A 335 -12.62 22.94 10.10
C TYR A 335 -13.11 23.54 11.43
N TYR A 336 -14.38 23.31 11.80
CA TYR A 336 -15.04 23.92 12.95
C TYR A 336 -15.19 22.98 14.15
N GLU A 337 -15.48 21.70 13.92
CA GLU A 337 -15.80 20.76 14.99
C GLU A 337 -14.54 20.11 15.60
N ILE A 338 -13.63 19.66 14.73
CA ILE A 338 -12.39 18.95 15.10
C ILE A 338 -11.13 19.77 14.77
N TYR A 339 -11.30 21.01 14.33
CA TYR A 339 -10.23 21.99 14.02
C TYR A 339 -9.20 21.47 13.00
N ALA A 340 -9.67 20.66 12.04
CA ALA A 340 -8.87 20.09 10.97
C ALA A 340 -9.01 20.93 9.68
N ASP A 341 -8.01 21.78 9.40
CA ASP A 341 -7.97 22.59 8.17
C ASP A 341 -7.37 21.82 6.98
N THR A 342 -8.08 20.77 6.59
CA THR A 342 -7.67 19.79 5.58
C THR A 342 -7.31 20.42 4.24
N ARG A 343 -8.04 21.45 3.83
CA ARG A 343 -7.80 22.20 2.58
C ARG A 343 -6.48 22.96 2.61
N LYS A 344 -6.06 23.49 3.77
CA LYS A 344 -4.73 24.10 3.95
C LYS A 344 -3.64 23.05 3.75
N TRP A 345 -3.77 21.89 4.39
CA TRP A 345 -2.76 20.82 4.34
C TRP A 345 -2.52 20.30 2.91
N VAL A 346 -3.59 20.17 2.12
CA VAL A 346 -3.52 19.81 0.70
C VAL A 346 -2.86 20.92 -0.14
N ARG A 347 -3.27 22.19 0.05
CA ARG A 347 -2.73 23.33 -0.71
C ARG A 347 -1.25 23.63 -0.44
N GLU A 348 -0.81 23.42 0.80
CA GLU A 348 0.57 23.68 1.24
C GLU A 348 1.51 22.46 1.09
N GLY A 349 1.03 21.35 0.51
CA GLY A 349 1.83 20.14 0.32
C GLY A 349 2.31 19.54 1.65
N LEU A 350 1.46 19.60 2.69
CA LEU A 350 1.77 19.03 4.00
C LEU A 350 1.54 17.51 4.06
N ILE A 351 0.75 16.97 3.13
CA ILE A 351 0.39 15.56 3.00
C ILE A 351 0.47 15.14 1.52
N ASP A 352 0.92 13.91 1.27
CA ASP A 352 1.08 13.34 -0.07
C ASP A 352 -0.23 12.71 -0.57
N TYR A 353 -1.14 12.32 0.34
CA TYR A 353 -2.50 11.92 -0.04
C TYR A 353 -3.55 12.28 1.01
N ILE A 354 -4.79 12.48 0.53
CA ILE A 354 -5.97 12.71 1.36
C ILE A 354 -7.08 11.72 1.03
N VAL A 355 -7.78 11.27 2.07
CA VAL A 355 -8.87 10.28 1.98
C VAL A 355 -10.16 10.79 2.63
N PRO A 356 -10.85 11.79 2.06
CA PRO A 356 -12.11 12.28 2.64
C PRO A 356 -13.12 11.15 2.81
N GLN A 357 -13.69 11.05 4.02
CA GLN A 357 -14.67 10.06 4.40
C GLN A 357 -16.06 10.40 3.82
N VAL A 358 -16.34 9.96 2.58
CA VAL A 358 -17.61 10.22 1.87
C VAL A 358 -18.63 9.11 2.21
N TYR A 359 -19.01 9.03 3.48
CA TYR A 359 -19.86 7.94 4.03
C TYR A 359 -21.37 8.23 3.95
N PHE A 360 -21.80 8.81 2.82
CA PHE A 360 -23.17 9.21 2.50
C PHE A 360 -23.62 8.59 1.18
N SER A 361 -24.90 8.23 1.01
CA SER A 361 -25.37 7.76 -0.30
C SER A 361 -25.58 8.93 -1.28
N SER A 362 -25.76 8.59 -2.55
CA SER A 362 -26.15 9.53 -3.61
C SER A 362 -27.53 10.17 -3.34
N GLU A 363 -28.38 9.54 -2.52
CA GLU A 363 -29.72 10.03 -2.17
C GLU A 363 -29.74 10.89 -0.89
N PHE A 364 -28.61 11.03 -0.18
CA PHE A 364 -28.56 11.82 1.03
C PHE A 364 -28.56 13.32 0.74
N SER A 365 -29.75 13.93 0.66
CA SER A 365 -29.97 15.32 0.25
C SER A 365 -29.13 16.38 0.99
N ARG A 366 -28.74 16.13 2.25
CA ARG A 366 -27.87 17.03 3.02
C ARG A 366 -26.41 16.98 2.58
N VAL A 367 -25.93 15.83 2.13
CA VAL A 367 -24.53 15.64 1.72
C VAL A 367 -24.50 14.65 0.53
N PRO A 368 -24.93 15.06 -0.68
CA PRO A 368 -24.98 14.14 -1.82
C PRO A 368 -23.57 13.72 -2.23
N TYR A 369 -23.34 12.40 -2.38
CA TYR A 369 -22.01 11.82 -2.65
C TYR A 369 -21.24 12.57 -3.75
N LYS A 370 -21.89 12.75 -4.91
CA LYS A 370 -21.30 13.38 -6.10
C LYS A 370 -20.84 14.81 -5.83
N THR A 371 -21.68 15.62 -5.18
CA THR A 371 -21.40 17.02 -4.83
C THR A 371 -20.16 17.15 -3.93
N LEU A 372 -19.96 16.19 -3.03
CA LEU A 372 -18.81 16.19 -2.13
C LEU A 372 -17.52 15.76 -2.83
N VAL A 373 -17.58 14.72 -3.65
CA VAL A 373 -16.45 14.30 -4.50
C VAL A 373 -16.07 15.40 -5.49
N GLU A 374 -17.03 16.04 -6.16
CA GLU A 374 -16.83 17.23 -7.03
C GLU A 374 -16.19 18.41 -6.30
N TRP A 375 -16.41 18.54 -4.99
CA TRP A 375 -15.71 19.57 -4.22
C TRP A 375 -14.24 19.18 -4.01
N TRP A 376 -13.96 17.93 -3.63
CA TRP A 376 -12.58 17.46 -3.46
C TRP A 376 -11.76 17.44 -4.76
N THR A 377 -12.34 17.05 -5.89
CA THR A 377 -11.63 17.06 -7.19
C THR A 377 -11.17 18.45 -7.62
N ARG A 378 -11.83 19.52 -7.15
CA ARG A 378 -11.43 20.92 -7.37
C ARG A 378 -10.49 21.48 -6.30
N ASN A 379 -10.24 20.75 -5.22
CA ASN A 379 -9.44 21.22 -4.08
C ASN A 379 -8.19 20.37 -3.81
N CYS A 380 -8.03 19.22 -4.47
CA CYS A 380 -6.76 18.48 -4.55
C CYS A 380 -6.01 18.83 -5.84
N GLY A 381 -4.78 19.32 -5.69
CA GLY A 381 -3.85 19.56 -6.80
C GLY A 381 -2.92 18.38 -7.07
N ASP A 382 -2.05 18.50 -8.08
CA ASP A 382 -1.20 17.39 -8.55
C ASP A 382 -0.19 16.87 -7.51
N ASN A 383 0.11 17.64 -6.47
CA ASN A 383 1.05 17.29 -5.40
C ASN A 383 0.39 16.63 -4.17
N CYS A 384 -0.88 16.22 -4.27
CA CYS A 384 -1.58 15.49 -3.22
C CYS A 384 -2.66 14.58 -3.84
N HIS A 385 -2.47 13.26 -3.76
CA HIS A 385 -3.44 12.31 -4.32
C HIS A 385 -4.77 12.33 -3.55
N LEU A 386 -5.87 12.40 -4.31
CA LEU A 386 -7.22 12.21 -3.80
C LEU A 386 -7.62 10.73 -3.93
N TYR A 387 -7.83 10.06 -2.80
CA TYR A 387 -8.49 8.76 -2.74
C TYR A 387 -9.86 8.95 -2.05
N ILE A 388 -10.90 8.23 -2.45
CA ILE A 388 -12.21 8.39 -1.79
C ILE A 388 -12.38 7.34 -0.68
N GLY A 389 -12.71 7.79 0.54
CA GLY A 389 -13.11 6.93 1.64
C GLY A 389 -14.56 6.47 1.45
N HIS A 390 -14.76 5.17 1.25
CA HIS A 390 -16.08 4.54 1.06
C HIS A 390 -16.60 3.92 2.35
N GLY A 391 -17.85 4.24 2.70
CA GLY A 391 -18.52 3.68 3.86
C GLY A 391 -19.06 2.27 3.60
N ALA A 392 -18.19 1.28 3.38
CA ALA A 392 -18.61 -0.11 3.14
C ALA A 392 -19.48 -0.67 4.28
N TYR A 393 -19.27 -0.20 5.52
CA TYR A 393 -20.10 -0.48 6.69
C TYR A 393 -21.55 0.00 6.61
N ARG A 394 -21.88 0.91 5.67
CA ARG A 394 -23.24 1.42 5.41
C ARG A 394 -24.02 0.56 4.43
N VAL A 395 -23.35 -0.22 3.57
CA VAL A 395 -24.01 -0.94 2.48
C VAL A 395 -24.96 -2.00 3.05
N GLY A 396 -26.20 -2.02 2.57
CA GLY A 396 -27.27 -2.85 3.13
C GLY A 396 -27.68 -2.44 4.55
N ARG A 397 -27.47 -1.16 4.92
CA ARG A 397 -27.83 -0.57 6.23
C ARG A 397 -28.32 0.88 6.08
N GLY A 398 -29.19 1.12 5.10
CA GLY A 398 -29.83 2.43 4.92
C GLY A 398 -30.75 2.80 6.07
N SER A 399 -31.10 4.07 6.15
CA SER A 399 -32.02 4.63 7.15
C SER A 399 -33.08 5.50 6.48
N GLU A 400 -34.14 5.86 7.19
CA GLU A 400 -35.16 6.81 6.68
C GLU A 400 -34.56 8.12 6.15
N ARG A 401 -33.45 8.58 6.74
CA ARG A 401 -32.75 9.81 6.37
C ARG A 401 -31.74 9.62 5.23
N ASP A 402 -31.28 8.40 5.00
CA ASP A 402 -30.27 8.04 4.00
C ASP A 402 -30.60 6.63 3.45
N PRO A 403 -31.65 6.50 2.61
CA PRO A 403 -32.17 5.20 2.18
C PRO A 403 -31.37 4.56 1.04
N GLY A 404 -30.57 5.33 0.31
CA GLY A 404 -29.84 4.88 -0.89
C GLY A 404 -28.91 3.69 -0.63
N TRP A 405 -28.40 3.54 0.60
CA TRP A 405 -27.60 2.38 1.02
C TRP A 405 -28.31 1.02 0.98
N TRP A 406 -29.65 0.99 0.86
CA TRP A 406 -30.39 -0.24 0.59
C TRP A 406 -30.31 -0.70 -0.87
N ARG A 407 -29.91 0.19 -1.79
CA ARG A 407 -29.86 -0.11 -3.22
C ARG A 407 -28.59 -0.88 -3.57
N PRO A 408 -28.68 -2.08 -4.20
CA PRO A 408 -27.50 -2.79 -4.71
C PRO A 408 -26.70 -1.99 -5.74
N THR A 409 -27.31 -0.99 -6.38
CA THR A 409 -26.68 -0.11 -7.36
C THR A 409 -25.91 1.07 -6.77
N GLU A 410 -26.05 1.40 -5.48
CA GLU A 410 -25.43 2.59 -4.89
C GLU A 410 -23.89 2.51 -4.94
N PHE A 411 -23.31 1.48 -4.33
CA PHE A 411 -21.86 1.28 -4.30
C PHE A 411 -21.24 1.18 -5.72
N PRO A 412 -21.77 0.38 -6.66
CA PRO A 412 -21.27 0.37 -8.02
C PRO A 412 -21.43 1.71 -8.77
N SER A 413 -22.40 2.55 -8.40
CA SER A 413 -22.57 3.89 -8.98
C SER A 413 -21.52 4.88 -8.44
N GLN A 414 -21.22 4.82 -7.14
CA GLN A 414 -20.12 5.57 -6.53
C GLN A 414 -18.76 5.22 -7.19
N MET A 415 -18.46 3.93 -7.32
CA MET A 415 -17.23 3.44 -7.97
C MET A 415 -17.12 3.88 -9.45
N ARG A 416 -18.20 3.79 -10.23
CA ARG A 416 -18.22 4.29 -11.62
C ARG A 416 -18.02 5.79 -11.71
N TYR A 417 -18.68 6.54 -10.83
CA TYR A 417 -18.56 8.00 -10.80
C TYR A 417 -17.15 8.46 -10.42
N ASN A 418 -16.51 7.81 -9.44
CA ASN A 418 -15.13 8.11 -9.07
C ASN A 418 -14.15 7.92 -10.25
N ARG A 419 -14.32 6.85 -11.04
CA ARG A 419 -13.51 6.61 -12.26
C ARG A 419 -13.76 7.60 -13.39
N GLN A 420 -14.84 8.39 -13.35
CA GLN A 420 -15.06 9.50 -14.28
C GLN A 420 -14.28 10.76 -13.88
N GLN A 421 -13.74 10.83 -12.65
CA GLN A 421 -13.01 11.98 -12.13
C GLN A 421 -11.50 11.76 -12.25
N GLN A 422 -10.83 12.41 -13.20
CA GLN A 422 -9.37 12.27 -13.42
C GLN A 422 -8.51 12.57 -12.16
N ALA A 423 -9.00 13.43 -11.27
CA ALA A 423 -8.33 13.76 -10.01
C ALA A 423 -8.43 12.64 -8.94
N VAL A 424 -9.45 11.78 -8.99
CA VAL A 424 -9.56 10.64 -8.07
C VAL A 424 -8.60 9.54 -8.52
N LYS A 425 -7.62 9.24 -7.67
CA LYS A 425 -6.55 8.27 -7.95
C LYS A 425 -6.80 6.90 -7.32
N GLY A 426 -7.92 6.71 -6.61
CA GLY A 426 -8.18 5.47 -5.90
C GLY A 426 -9.30 5.54 -4.88
N SER A 427 -9.37 4.52 -4.03
CA SER A 427 -10.46 4.31 -3.07
C SER A 427 -10.00 3.47 -1.88
N VAL A 428 -10.51 3.82 -0.69
CA VAL A 428 -10.24 3.11 0.57
C VAL A 428 -11.56 2.72 1.23
N PHE A 429 -11.72 1.45 1.60
CA PHE A 429 -13.00 0.93 2.14
C PHE A 429 -12.98 0.83 3.66
N PHE A 430 -13.98 1.40 4.33
CA PHE A 430 -14.20 1.24 5.78
C PHE A 430 -15.33 0.24 6.06
N SER A 431 -15.06 -0.98 6.55
CA SER A 431 -13.75 -1.59 6.85
C SER A 431 -13.60 -3.01 6.29
N ALA A 432 -12.46 -3.68 6.54
CA ALA A 432 -12.15 -5.02 6.05
C ALA A 432 -13.25 -6.06 6.34
N LYS A 433 -13.82 -6.04 7.55
CA LYS A 433 -14.96 -6.88 7.95
C LYS A 433 -16.19 -6.72 7.08
N ASN A 434 -16.42 -5.53 6.50
CA ASN A 434 -17.53 -5.31 5.57
C ASN A 434 -17.25 -5.91 4.20
N LEU A 435 -16.01 -5.87 3.72
CA LEU A 435 -15.63 -6.61 2.50
C LEU A 435 -15.71 -8.15 2.72
N GLN A 436 -15.36 -8.62 3.91
CA GLN A 436 -15.46 -10.05 4.28
C GLN A 436 -16.92 -10.53 4.35
N THR A 437 -17.80 -9.78 5.05
CA THR A 437 -19.23 -10.10 5.19
C THR A 437 -20.05 -9.85 3.93
N ASN A 438 -19.52 -9.10 2.96
CA ASN A 438 -20.05 -8.93 1.61
C ASN A 438 -21.55 -8.53 1.53
N PRO A 439 -22.01 -7.48 2.25
CA PRO A 439 -23.39 -7.01 2.16
C PRO A 439 -23.68 -6.52 0.74
N LEU A 440 -24.83 -6.90 0.18
CA LEU A 440 -25.25 -6.59 -1.20
C LEU A 440 -24.19 -6.91 -2.29
N SER A 441 -23.35 -7.93 -2.08
CA SER A 441 -22.34 -8.37 -3.07
C SER A 441 -21.30 -7.30 -3.47
N ILE A 442 -20.87 -6.45 -2.52
CA ILE A 442 -19.80 -5.46 -2.75
C ILE A 442 -18.46 -6.08 -3.13
N ARG A 443 -18.05 -7.18 -2.48
CA ARG A 443 -16.82 -7.91 -2.81
C ARG A 443 -16.90 -8.46 -4.22
N ASP A 444 -18.03 -9.07 -4.57
CA ASP A 444 -18.22 -9.69 -5.87
C ASP A 444 -18.20 -8.62 -6.98
N SER A 445 -18.78 -7.44 -6.70
CA SER A 445 -18.70 -6.25 -7.56
C SER A 445 -17.26 -5.76 -7.76
N LEU A 446 -16.42 -5.81 -6.72
CA LEU A 446 -14.99 -5.49 -6.84
C LEU A 446 -14.27 -6.56 -7.69
N GLN A 447 -14.37 -7.84 -7.31
CA GLN A 447 -13.64 -8.95 -7.93
C GLN A 447 -13.99 -9.18 -9.41
N THR A 448 -15.28 -9.16 -9.74
CA THR A 448 -15.74 -9.56 -11.08
C THR A 448 -15.78 -8.40 -12.09
N ASN A 449 -15.76 -7.16 -11.61
CA ASN A 449 -15.93 -5.96 -12.42
C ASN A 449 -14.82 -4.93 -12.18
N PHE A 450 -14.84 -4.23 -11.03
CA PHE A 450 -13.98 -3.05 -10.87
C PHE A 450 -12.49 -3.39 -10.83
N TYR A 451 -12.09 -4.37 -10.04
CA TYR A 451 -10.70 -4.74 -9.75
C TYR A 451 -10.30 -6.09 -10.36
N ARG A 452 -11.05 -6.56 -11.37
CA ARG A 452 -10.80 -7.82 -12.09
C ARG A 452 -9.38 -7.94 -12.65
N HIS A 453 -8.76 -6.82 -13.02
CA HIS A 453 -7.39 -6.75 -13.50
C HIS A 453 -6.49 -6.07 -12.45
N PRO A 454 -5.21 -6.49 -12.32
CA PRO A 454 -4.24 -5.82 -11.45
C PRO A 454 -4.15 -4.32 -11.75
N ALA A 455 -3.78 -3.53 -10.75
CA ALA A 455 -3.35 -2.15 -10.96
C ALA A 455 -2.17 -1.86 -10.04
N LEU A 456 -1.20 -1.12 -10.57
CA LEU A 456 -0.09 -0.59 -9.79
C LEU A 456 -0.59 0.58 -8.94
N VAL A 457 0.13 0.91 -7.88
CA VAL A 457 -0.20 2.13 -7.12
C VAL A 457 0.19 3.38 -7.95
N PRO A 458 -0.59 4.48 -7.88
CA PRO A 458 -0.27 5.73 -8.57
C PRO A 458 1.06 6.35 -8.10
N THR A 459 1.89 6.79 -9.04
CA THR A 459 3.21 7.41 -8.77
C THR A 459 3.09 8.79 -8.13
N MET A 460 3.92 9.10 -7.14
CA MET A 460 3.95 10.40 -6.47
C MET A 460 5.14 11.23 -6.94
N LYS A 461 5.02 11.83 -8.15
CA LYS A 461 6.14 12.50 -8.86
C LYS A 461 6.78 13.70 -8.13
N TRP A 462 6.16 14.20 -7.07
CA TRP A 462 6.69 15.27 -6.22
C TRP A 462 7.55 14.75 -5.06
N LEU A 463 7.54 13.44 -4.79
CA LEU A 463 8.45 12.76 -3.87
C LEU A 463 9.68 12.26 -4.63
N ASP A 464 9.44 11.47 -5.68
CA ASP A 464 10.44 11.09 -6.68
C ASP A 464 9.79 10.91 -8.08
N SER A 465 10.55 11.22 -9.12
CA SER A 465 10.18 11.09 -10.53
C SER A 465 11.22 10.33 -11.40
N ILE A 466 12.29 9.79 -10.81
CA ILE A 466 13.35 9.08 -11.51
C ILE A 466 13.05 7.57 -11.47
N PRO A 467 12.66 6.95 -12.60
CA PRO A 467 12.36 5.52 -12.59
C PRO A 467 13.64 4.69 -12.41
N PRO A 468 13.53 3.48 -11.82
CA PRO A 468 14.64 2.55 -11.70
C PRO A 468 15.14 2.15 -13.09
N LEU A 469 16.40 1.72 -13.14
CA LEU A 469 16.97 1.19 -14.38
C LEU A 469 16.26 -0.12 -14.80
N PRO A 470 16.11 -0.38 -16.12
CA PRO A 470 15.46 -1.60 -16.59
C PRO A 470 16.22 -2.88 -16.17
N PRO A 471 15.53 -4.01 -15.97
CA PRO A 471 16.17 -5.29 -15.70
C PRO A 471 17.14 -5.69 -16.81
N ARG A 472 18.20 -6.42 -16.47
CA ARG A 472 19.26 -6.79 -17.42
C ARG A 472 19.14 -8.25 -17.83
N ASP A 473 19.64 -8.59 -19.01
CA ASP A 473 19.81 -9.99 -19.47
C ASP A 473 18.52 -10.84 -19.41
N LEU A 474 17.36 -10.22 -19.74
CA LEU A 474 16.07 -10.91 -19.77
C LEU A 474 16.10 -12.08 -20.76
N LYS A 475 15.77 -13.26 -20.24
CA LYS A 475 15.77 -14.54 -20.93
C LYS A 475 14.47 -15.30 -20.66
N ALA A 476 14.18 -16.26 -21.52
CA ALA A 476 13.03 -17.13 -21.42
C ALA A 476 13.42 -18.58 -21.70
N ALA A 477 12.78 -19.52 -21.02
CA ALA A 477 12.91 -20.95 -21.22
C ALA A 477 11.52 -21.61 -21.22
N ILE A 478 11.33 -22.65 -22.02
CA ILE A 478 10.15 -23.51 -21.93
C ILE A 478 10.44 -24.58 -20.88
N VAL A 479 9.59 -24.67 -19.87
CA VAL A 479 9.68 -25.63 -18.75
C VAL A 479 8.39 -26.47 -18.69
N PRO A 480 8.35 -27.62 -18.01
CA PRO A 480 7.13 -28.44 -17.91
C PRO A 480 5.91 -27.68 -17.37
N GLU A 481 6.15 -26.66 -16.53
CA GLU A 481 5.13 -25.84 -15.89
C GLU A 481 4.64 -24.65 -16.75
N GLY A 482 5.27 -24.35 -17.90
CA GLY A 482 4.91 -23.23 -18.77
C GLY A 482 6.10 -22.50 -19.40
N ILE A 483 6.00 -21.17 -19.53
CA ILE A 483 7.11 -20.33 -19.99
C ILE A 483 7.74 -19.64 -18.78
N GLU A 484 9.00 -19.94 -18.52
CA GLU A 484 9.81 -19.32 -17.49
C GLU A 484 10.55 -18.11 -18.04
N LEU A 485 10.45 -16.98 -17.33
CA LEU A 485 11.21 -15.76 -17.55
C LEU A 485 12.23 -15.59 -16.42
N PHE A 486 13.43 -15.13 -16.74
CA PHE A 486 14.44 -14.78 -15.76
C PHE A 486 15.32 -13.62 -16.24
N TRP A 487 15.77 -12.78 -15.32
CA TRP A 487 16.57 -11.59 -15.60
C TRP A 487 17.60 -11.37 -14.48
N GLN A 488 18.35 -10.27 -14.57
CA GLN A 488 19.25 -9.79 -13.53
C GLN A 488 18.77 -8.42 -13.03
N GLN A 489 18.97 -8.15 -11.74
CA GLN A 489 18.78 -6.82 -11.17
C GLN A 489 19.67 -5.79 -11.91
N SER A 490 19.15 -4.58 -12.07
CA SER A 490 19.89 -3.43 -12.56
C SER A 490 20.92 -2.96 -11.52
N ALA A 491 21.72 -1.94 -11.88
CA ALA A 491 22.28 -1.07 -10.85
C ALA A 491 21.19 -0.08 -10.38
N ASP A 492 21.49 0.66 -9.31
CA ASP A 492 20.65 1.75 -8.82
C ASP A 492 20.54 2.88 -9.86
N ALA A 493 19.47 3.67 -9.76
CA ALA A 493 19.25 4.85 -10.59
C ALA A 493 20.11 6.04 -10.13
N ALA A 494 19.93 7.20 -10.77
CA ALA A 494 20.83 8.36 -10.62
C ALA A 494 20.71 9.08 -9.26
N ASP A 495 19.64 8.83 -8.53
CA ASP A 495 19.32 9.21 -7.15
C ASP A 495 19.81 8.19 -6.10
N GLY A 496 20.12 6.95 -6.53
CA GLY A 496 20.47 5.84 -5.67
C GLY A 496 19.34 4.83 -5.43
N ASP A 497 18.17 5.00 -6.07
CA ASP A 497 17.03 4.09 -5.86
C ASP A 497 17.11 2.84 -6.75
N GLY A 498 16.83 1.68 -6.13
CA GLY A 498 16.84 0.36 -6.77
C GLY A 498 15.47 -0.12 -7.24
N ALA A 499 15.46 -1.22 -7.99
CA ALA A 499 14.23 -1.92 -8.39
C ALA A 499 13.62 -2.70 -7.21
N ASN A 500 12.55 -2.18 -6.62
CA ASN A 500 11.78 -2.79 -5.52
C ASN A 500 10.88 -3.96 -5.97
N SER A 501 10.37 -3.91 -7.22
CA SER A 501 9.58 -5.00 -7.82
C SER A 501 9.65 -4.97 -9.35
N TYR A 502 9.14 -6.00 -10.01
CA TYR A 502 9.08 -6.10 -11.47
C TYR A 502 7.67 -6.42 -11.95
N VAL A 503 7.22 -5.81 -13.05
CA VAL A 503 5.92 -6.10 -13.68
C VAL A 503 6.14 -6.92 -14.95
N ILE A 504 5.40 -8.00 -15.10
CA ILE A 504 5.48 -8.91 -16.25
C ILE A 504 4.22 -8.72 -17.10
N TYR A 505 4.42 -8.40 -18.37
CA TYR A 505 3.36 -8.32 -19.38
C TYR A 505 3.52 -9.44 -20.41
N ARG A 506 2.40 -9.89 -20.99
CA ARG A 506 2.38 -10.81 -22.14
C ARG A 506 1.44 -10.32 -23.23
N PHE A 507 1.93 -10.35 -24.45
CA PHE A 507 1.19 -10.05 -25.67
C PHE A 507 1.22 -11.28 -26.60
N GLU A 508 0.08 -11.65 -27.16
CA GLU A 508 -0.05 -12.75 -28.12
C GLU A 508 0.29 -12.29 -29.54
N GLY A 509 0.90 -13.16 -30.34
CA GLY A 509 1.26 -12.88 -31.74
C GLY A 509 2.77 -12.76 -31.96
N ARG A 510 3.18 -12.57 -33.22
CA ARG A 510 4.62 -12.47 -33.58
C ARG A 510 5.15 -11.05 -33.50
N ARG A 511 4.27 -10.07 -33.71
CA ARG A 511 4.55 -8.63 -33.67
C ARG A 511 3.35 -7.86 -33.09
N PRO A 512 2.94 -8.13 -31.85
CA PRO A 512 1.86 -7.38 -31.20
C PRO A 512 2.24 -5.93 -30.95
N ARG A 513 1.22 -5.08 -30.79
CA ARG A 513 1.37 -3.73 -30.24
C ARG A 513 1.53 -3.83 -28.72
N LEU A 514 2.64 -3.34 -28.19
CA LEU A 514 2.93 -3.37 -26.75
C LEU A 514 2.10 -2.29 -26.02
N LEU A 515 0.92 -2.68 -25.54
CA LEU A 515 0.00 -1.82 -24.78
C LEU A 515 0.27 -1.94 -23.27
N THR A 516 1.49 -1.62 -22.84
CA THR A 516 1.90 -1.68 -21.41
C THR A 516 1.15 -0.71 -20.49
N ASN A 517 0.35 0.21 -21.05
CA ASN A 517 -0.59 1.06 -20.30
C ASN A 517 -1.97 0.41 -20.03
N ASP A 518 -2.23 -0.78 -20.57
CA ASP A 518 -3.48 -1.52 -20.38
C ASP A 518 -3.23 -2.70 -19.41
N PRO A 519 -3.85 -2.71 -18.21
CA PRO A 519 -3.62 -3.74 -17.21
C PRO A 519 -4.14 -5.13 -17.60
N ARG A 520 -4.92 -5.26 -18.69
CA ARG A 520 -5.33 -6.57 -19.23
C ARG A 520 -4.14 -7.43 -19.66
N PHE A 521 -3.00 -6.81 -19.99
CA PHE A 521 -1.78 -7.52 -20.40
C PHE A 521 -0.81 -7.82 -19.25
N ILE A 522 -1.07 -7.35 -18.02
CA ILE A 522 -0.27 -7.69 -16.83
C ILE A 522 -0.55 -9.15 -16.44
N LEU A 523 0.49 -9.98 -16.45
CA LEU A 523 0.43 -11.35 -15.92
C LEU A 523 0.65 -11.39 -14.40
N GLY A 524 1.49 -10.50 -13.88
CA GLY A 524 1.82 -10.48 -12.46
C GLY A 524 2.92 -9.48 -12.14
N GLN A 525 3.23 -9.40 -10.85
CA GLN A 525 4.27 -8.56 -10.28
C GLN A 525 5.15 -9.41 -9.35
N CYS A 526 6.46 -9.39 -9.56
CA CYS A 526 7.43 -10.04 -8.67
C CYS A 526 7.91 -9.02 -7.64
N MET A 527 7.63 -9.28 -6.36
CA MET A 527 7.95 -8.37 -5.24
C MET A 527 9.33 -8.68 -4.66
N GLY A 528 10.09 -7.63 -4.33
CA GLY A 528 11.43 -7.74 -3.77
C GLY A 528 12.51 -7.75 -4.83
N GLU A 529 13.64 -7.10 -4.54
CA GLU A 529 14.72 -6.82 -5.48
C GLU A 529 15.34 -8.08 -6.13
N SER A 530 15.37 -9.17 -5.35
CA SER A 530 15.92 -10.47 -5.73
C SER A 530 14.94 -11.37 -6.49
N ALA A 531 13.66 -10.99 -6.62
CA ALA A 531 12.63 -11.77 -7.31
C ALA A 531 12.75 -11.63 -8.84
N THR A 532 13.86 -12.11 -9.39
CA THR A 532 14.28 -11.94 -10.79
C THR A 532 13.84 -13.08 -11.73
N ARG A 533 12.78 -13.79 -11.36
CA ARG A 533 12.23 -14.96 -12.07
C ARG A 533 10.71 -14.97 -12.01
N PHE A 534 10.05 -15.45 -13.06
CA PHE A 534 8.59 -15.60 -13.13
C PHE A 534 8.23 -16.78 -14.03
N VAL A 535 7.19 -17.56 -13.69
CA VAL A 535 6.72 -18.67 -14.54
C VAL A 535 5.29 -18.41 -14.98
N ASP A 536 5.11 -18.16 -16.27
CA ASP A 536 3.80 -18.08 -16.91
C ASP A 536 3.25 -19.48 -17.16
N LYS A 537 2.47 -19.97 -16.18
CA LYS A 537 1.77 -21.26 -16.22
C LYS A 537 0.52 -21.26 -17.12
N THR A 538 0.23 -20.14 -17.80
CA THR A 538 -0.97 -19.95 -18.63
C THR A 538 -0.67 -19.81 -20.12
N ALA A 539 0.61 -19.95 -20.51
CA ALA A 539 1.04 -19.89 -21.90
C ALA A 539 0.59 -21.15 -22.67
N ASP A 540 -0.17 -20.96 -23.74
CA ASP A 540 -0.49 -22.02 -24.70
C ASP A 540 0.75 -22.31 -25.59
N PRO A 541 1.32 -23.53 -25.57
CA PRO A 541 2.53 -23.86 -26.33
C PRO A 541 2.35 -23.79 -27.86
N GLN A 542 1.11 -23.81 -28.36
CA GLN A 542 0.84 -23.66 -29.80
C GLN A 542 0.98 -22.20 -30.25
N LYS A 543 0.84 -21.25 -29.33
CA LYS A 543 0.86 -19.81 -29.62
C LYS A 543 2.28 -19.26 -29.62
N LYS A 544 2.39 -17.97 -29.96
CA LYS A 544 3.62 -17.19 -29.97
C LYS A 544 3.39 -15.95 -29.12
N TYR A 545 4.39 -15.58 -28.33
CA TYR A 545 4.26 -14.54 -27.32
C TYR A 545 5.41 -13.54 -27.38
N VAL A 546 5.10 -12.31 -27.01
CA VAL A 546 6.09 -11.30 -26.64
C VAL A 546 5.86 -10.95 -25.19
N TYR A 547 6.89 -11.16 -24.37
CA TYR A 547 6.90 -10.77 -22.97
C TYR A 547 7.64 -9.44 -22.82
N VAL A 548 7.16 -8.63 -21.89
CA VAL A 548 7.81 -7.38 -21.47
C VAL A 548 7.99 -7.42 -19.96
N VAL A 549 9.16 -7.03 -19.48
CA VAL A 549 9.42 -6.82 -18.06
C VAL A 549 9.84 -5.37 -17.83
N THR A 550 9.21 -4.71 -16.85
CA THR A 550 9.62 -3.40 -16.32
C THR A 550 9.96 -3.53 -14.84
N ALA A 551 10.83 -2.65 -14.32
CA ALA A 551 11.11 -2.49 -12.90
C ALA A 551 10.28 -1.34 -12.31
N LEU A 552 9.98 -1.44 -11.01
CA LEU A 552 9.31 -0.43 -10.19
C LEU A 552 10.12 -0.15 -8.92
N ASP A 553 10.26 1.11 -8.53
CA ASP A 553 10.80 1.53 -7.23
C ASP A 553 9.71 1.52 -6.12
N ARG A 554 10.03 2.09 -4.95
CA ARG A 554 9.13 2.23 -3.80
C ARG A 554 7.94 3.18 -4.04
N LEU A 555 8.12 4.20 -4.88
CA LEU A 555 7.09 5.16 -5.28
C LEU A 555 6.40 4.79 -6.60
N GLN A 556 6.71 3.59 -7.12
CA GLN A 556 6.15 2.93 -8.29
C GLN A 556 6.48 3.61 -9.63
N ASN A 557 7.51 4.47 -9.72
CA ASN A 557 7.97 4.92 -11.04
C ASN A 557 8.50 3.71 -11.80
N GLU A 558 8.33 3.73 -13.13
CA GLU A 558 8.43 2.52 -13.95
C GLU A 558 9.52 2.63 -14.99
N SER A 559 10.41 1.64 -15.03
CA SER A 559 11.52 1.59 -15.97
C SER A 559 11.03 1.54 -17.42
N ARG A 560 11.95 1.79 -18.35
CA ARG A 560 11.73 1.41 -19.76
C ARG A 560 11.54 -0.10 -19.89
N GLU A 561 10.85 -0.49 -20.96
CA GLU A 561 10.51 -1.86 -21.30
C GLU A 561 11.73 -2.70 -21.70
N VAL A 562 11.79 -3.94 -21.23
CA VAL A 562 12.73 -4.96 -21.70
C VAL A 562 11.93 -6.10 -22.30
N VAL A 563 12.21 -6.43 -23.56
CA VAL A 563 11.31 -7.24 -24.41
C VAL A 563 11.99 -8.54 -24.83
N ILE A 564 11.29 -9.66 -24.69
CA ILE A 564 11.71 -10.96 -25.23
C ILE A 564 10.58 -11.61 -26.03
N LYS A 565 10.95 -12.28 -27.13
CA LYS A 565 10.01 -13.04 -27.97
C LYS A 565 10.19 -14.53 -27.70
N VAL A 566 9.08 -15.22 -27.48
CA VAL A 566 9.05 -16.68 -27.36
C VAL A 566 8.30 -17.24 -28.57
N HIS A 567 8.96 -18.14 -29.29
CA HIS A 567 8.58 -18.62 -30.63
C HIS A 567 8.52 -20.14 -30.67
#